data_AF-X0ZBT4-F1
#
_entry.id   AF-X0ZBT4-F1
#
_cell.length_a   1.000
_cell.length_b   1.000
_cell.length_c   1.000
_cell.angle_alpha   90.00
_cell.angle_beta   90.00
_cell.angle_gamma   90.00
#
_symmetry.space_group_name_H-M   'P 1'
#
loop_
_entity.id
_entity.type
_entity.pdbx_description
1 polymer ?
#
loop_
_entity_poly.entity_id
_entity_poly.type
_entity_poly.pdbx_seq_one_letter_code
_entity_poly.pdbx_strand_id
1 'polypeptide(L)'
;LFNVVGKPIYSWDNLDCQFHNIFDKLQRQTHQYIKQGSNPEKLVERCVYGEFHPNSASLNLRGKLFMHIDGAGVVFNSGFNRETNQEEAYDFKGNLLCSKRKLAIEYKQQINWSTVETSLIPVSSGKLDLDLITNRLSPLLEKEDFIIETTYDALNRPKILTMPDKTIIFHGYNEANLLERVEAKVKGEESSTTLVKNINYNAKGQREYIEYGNSTDTEYKYDDNTFRLSYLRTTRSNFLPASQVVQSLHFTYDPTGNVISIYDNAQQTIFFHNQRIEPNTEYTYDALYRLIEANGREHLGQTSNGTLSPSTPTSSTDSLRSNLFHPNDGKALSKYIEKYEYDELGNILKMIHCNKSPTHSGWTRKYIYEEPSLIENEKKNNQLTKTDVSTTSYKFTYDKNG
;
A
#
# COMPACT_ATOMS: atom_id res chain seq x y z
N LEU A 1 -28.82 11.58 2.56
CA LEU A 1 -30.02 11.09 3.28
C LEU A 1 -29.62 9.92 4.17
N PHE A 2 -29.96 9.96 5.44
CA PHE A 2 -29.64 8.90 6.40
C PHE A 2 -30.92 8.24 6.91
N ASN A 3 -30.83 6.96 7.30
CA ASN A 3 -31.89 6.28 8.02
C ASN A 3 -31.92 6.71 9.50
N VAL A 4 -32.92 6.24 10.26
CA VAL A 4 -33.11 6.61 11.67
C VAL A 4 -31.97 6.19 12.61
N VAL A 5 -31.10 5.27 12.18
CA VAL A 5 -29.91 4.83 12.91
C VAL A 5 -28.62 5.43 12.35
N GLY A 6 -28.71 6.46 11.51
CA GLY A 6 -27.57 7.21 11.00
C GLY A 6 -26.81 6.57 9.83
N LYS A 7 -27.35 5.55 9.15
CA LYS A 7 -26.71 4.94 7.97
C LYS A 7 -27.12 5.65 6.67
N PRO A 8 -26.18 5.92 5.75
CA PRO A 8 -26.48 6.65 4.51
C PRO A 8 -27.34 5.79 3.58
N ILE A 9 -28.58 6.21 3.31
CA ILE A 9 -29.46 5.59 2.32
C ILE A 9 -29.15 6.17 0.94
N TYR A 10 -29.06 7.51 0.82
CA TYR A 10 -28.70 8.17 -0.43
C TYR A 10 -27.56 9.17 -0.22
N SER A 11 -26.62 9.21 -1.16
CA SER A 11 -25.59 10.24 -1.28
C SER A 11 -25.40 10.64 -2.73
N TRP A 12 -24.80 11.81 -2.96
CA TRP A 12 -24.54 12.35 -4.30
C TRP A 12 -23.11 12.86 -4.37
N ASP A 13 -22.48 12.77 -5.54
CA ASP A 13 -21.18 13.39 -5.83
C ASP A 13 -21.31 14.54 -6.84
N ASN A 14 -20.19 15.21 -7.17
CA ASN A 14 -20.20 16.33 -8.12
C ASN A 14 -20.25 15.87 -9.58
N LEU A 15 -20.20 14.56 -9.85
CA LEU A 15 -20.37 13.95 -11.16
C LEU A 15 -21.82 13.53 -11.45
N ASP A 16 -22.76 13.98 -10.62
CA ASP A 16 -24.19 13.62 -10.72
C ASP A 16 -24.42 12.11 -10.54
N CYS A 17 -23.56 11.46 -9.76
CA CYS A 17 -23.77 10.09 -9.31
C CYS A 17 -24.57 10.09 -8.01
N GLN A 18 -25.76 9.49 -8.04
CA GLN A 18 -26.52 9.12 -6.87
C GLN A 18 -26.14 7.71 -6.43
N PHE A 19 -25.73 7.56 -5.18
CA PHE A 19 -25.51 6.28 -4.53
C PHE A 19 -26.71 5.95 -3.67
N HIS A 20 -27.16 4.69 -3.71
CA HIS A 20 -28.32 4.22 -2.96
C HIS A 20 -28.00 2.89 -2.27
N ASN A 21 -28.02 2.89 -0.93
CA ASN A 21 -27.71 1.71 -0.12
C ASN A 21 -28.97 1.08 0.49
N ILE A 22 -29.07 -0.25 0.43
CA ILE A 22 -30.15 -1.02 1.07
C ILE A 22 -29.57 -1.85 2.22
N PHE A 23 -30.30 -1.92 3.32
CA PHE A 23 -29.92 -2.65 4.53
C PHE A 23 -30.96 -3.73 4.88
N ASP A 24 -30.51 -4.83 5.48
CA ASP A 24 -31.40 -5.85 6.02
C ASP A 24 -32.03 -5.42 7.37
N LYS A 25 -32.85 -6.29 7.96
CA LYS A 25 -33.50 -6.03 9.26
C LYS A 25 -32.52 -5.85 10.41
N LEU A 26 -31.31 -6.38 10.30
CA LEU A 26 -30.21 -6.22 11.26
C LEU A 26 -29.34 -4.99 10.93
N GLN A 27 -29.79 -4.14 10.02
CA GLN A 27 -29.10 -2.94 9.55
C GLN A 27 -27.77 -3.25 8.84
N ARG A 28 -27.56 -4.44 8.31
CA ARG A 28 -26.34 -4.78 7.57
C ARG A 28 -26.53 -4.43 6.09
N GLN A 29 -25.53 -3.83 5.45
CA GLN A 29 -25.62 -3.41 4.05
C GLN A 29 -25.76 -4.64 3.16
N THR A 30 -26.73 -4.62 2.24
CA THR A 30 -27.03 -5.72 1.34
C THR A 30 -26.81 -5.35 -0.11
N HIS A 31 -27.07 -4.11 -0.49
CA HIS A 31 -26.96 -3.61 -1.85
C HIS A 31 -26.36 -2.20 -1.84
N GLN A 32 -25.61 -1.88 -2.88
CA GLN A 32 -25.33 -0.52 -3.29
C GLN A 32 -25.65 -0.37 -4.77
N TYR A 33 -26.44 0.66 -5.07
CA TYR A 33 -26.75 1.05 -6.43
C TYR A 33 -26.12 2.39 -6.77
N ILE A 34 -25.79 2.58 -8.04
CA ILE A 34 -25.35 3.86 -8.59
C ILE A 34 -26.24 4.24 -9.76
N LYS A 35 -26.65 5.50 -9.78
CA LYS A 35 -27.32 6.14 -10.91
C LYS A 35 -26.56 7.40 -11.28
N GLN A 36 -26.09 7.50 -12.52
CA GLN A 36 -25.40 8.68 -13.02
C GLN A 36 -26.28 9.46 -14.01
N GLY A 37 -26.69 10.68 -13.65
CA GLY A 37 -27.59 11.50 -14.44
C GLY A 37 -28.90 10.78 -14.82
N SER A 38 -29.23 10.74 -16.11
CA SER A 38 -30.44 10.11 -16.63
C SER A 38 -30.31 8.61 -16.90
N ASN A 39 -29.12 8.02 -16.67
CA ASN A 39 -28.90 6.59 -16.87
C ASN A 39 -29.75 5.74 -15.92
N PRO A 40 -30.07 4.48 -16.29
CA PRO A 40 -30.70 3.55 -15.37
C PRO A 40 -29.78 3.27 -14.17
N GLU A 41 -30.40 3.09 -13.01
CA GLU A 41 -29.72 2.67 -11.79
C GLU A 41 -29.11 1.26 -11.98
N LYS A 42 -27.86 1.09 -11.57
CA LYS A 42 -27.11 -0.18 -11.64
C LYS A 42 -26.81 -0.68 -10.24
N LEU A 43 -26.99 -1.98 -9.99
CA LEU A 43 -26.49 -2.63 -8.78
C LEU A 43 -24.98 -2.80 -8.92
N VAL A 44 -24.20 -2.10 -8.10
CA VAL A 44 -22.73 -2.11 -8.19
C VAL A 44 -22.07 -2.93 -7.09
N GLU A 45 -22.76 -3.14 -5.98
CA GLU A 45 -22.29 -3.95 -4.86
C GLU A 45 -23.43 -4.79 -4.29
N ARG A 46 -23.13 -6.05 -3.93
CA ARG A 46 -24.08 -6.95 -3.30
C ARG A 46 -23.42 -7.79 -2.20
N CYS A 47 -23.97 -7.70 -0.99
CA CYS A 47 -23.53 -8.44 0.19
C CYS A 47 -24.58 -9.49 0.60
N VAL A 48 -24.23 -10.77 0.49
CA VAL A 48 -25.09 -11.89 0.87
C VAL A 48 -24.61 -12.48 2.19
N TYR A 49 -25.45 -12.40 3.21
CA TYR A 49 -25.18 -12.99 4.53
C TYR A 49 -25.58 -14.46 4.57
N GLY A 50 -24.88 -15.22 5.42
CA GLY A 50 -24.83 -16.68 5.33
C GLY A 50 -25.99 -17.44 5.95
N GLU A 51 -27.04 -16.80 6.48
CA GLU A 51 -28.16 -17.45 7.16
C GLU A 51 -28.94 -18.41 6.25
N PHE A 52 -29.03 -18.04 4.96
CA PHE A 52 -29.72 -18.82 3.94
C PHE A 52 -28.82 -19.82 3.21
N HIS A 53 -27.53 -19.89 3.56
CA HIS A 53 -26.64 -20.92 3.00
C HIS A 53 -27.14 -22.32 3.43
N PRO A 54 -27.15 -23.33 2.51
CA PRO A 54 -27.55 -24.71 2.85
C PRO A 54 -26.77 -25.25 4.05
N ASN A 55 -25.46 -25.03 4.06
CA ASN A 55 -24.52 -25.46 5.11
C ASN A 55 -24.25 -24.38 6.18
N SER A 56 -25.18 -23.44 6.38
CA SER A 56 -24.98 -22.26 7.26
C SER A 56 -24.48 -22.58 8.69
N ALA A 57 -24.91 -23.71 9.26
CA ALA A 57 -24.54 -24.12 10.61
C ALA A 57 -23.14 -24.77 10.66
N SER A 58 -22.86 -25.72 9.77
CA SER A 58 -21.55 -26.41 9.73
C SER A 58 -20.41 -25.48 9.34
N LEU A 59 -20.70 -24.44 8.55
CA LEU A 59 -19.73 -23.44 8.10
C LEU A 59 -19.64 -22.19 9.00
N ASN A 60 -20.37 -22.15 10.13
CA ASN A 60 -20.43 -20.98 11.02
C ASN A 60 -20.78 -19.65 10.32
N LEU A 61 -21.68 -19.72 9.32
CA LEU A 61 -22.02 -18.62 8.43
C LEU A 61 -23.18 -17.73 8.93
N ARG A 62 -23.91 -18.16 9.97
CA ARG A 62 -25.04 -17.38 10.53
C ARG A 62 -24.52 -16.05 11.11
N GLY A 63 -25.07 -14.93 10.64
CA GLY A 63 -24.62 -13.60 11.05
C GLY A 63 -23.38 -13.09 10.31
N LYS A 64 -22.71 -13.94 9.50
CA LYS A 64 -21.48 -13.62 8.78
C LYS A 64 -21.74 -13.37 7.30
N LEU A 65 -20.84 -12.62 6.65
CA LEU A 65 -20.89 -12.37 5.22
C LEU A 65 -20.44 -13.64 4.49
N PHE A 66 -21.29 -14.20 3.64
CA PHE A 66 -20.95 -15.37 2.81
C PHE A 66 -20.37 -14.95 1.46
N MET A 67 -20.98 -13.96 0.81
CA MET A 67 -20.58 -13.53 -0.53
C MET A 67 -20.61 -12.02 -0.63
N HIS A 68 -19.58 -11.47 -1.27
CA HIS A 68 -19.47 -10.04 -1.60
C HIS A 68 -19.20 -9.90 -3.09
N ILE A 69 -20.04 -9.14 -3.77
CA ILE A 69 -19.96 -8.85 -5.20
C ILE A 69 -19.70 -7.36 -5.34
N ASP A 70 -18.70 -6.97 -6.13
CA ASP A 70 -18.33 -5.57 -6.37
C ASP A 70 -17.84 -5.35 -7.82
N GLY A 71 -17.25 -4.20 -8.11
CA GLY A 71 -16.71 -3.89 -9.44
C GLY A 71 -15.51 -4.74 -9.87
N ALA A 72 -14.84 -5.43 -8.93
CA ALA A 72 -13.70 -6.29 -9.22
C ALA A 72 -14.09 -7.76 -9.41
N GLY A 73 -15.29 -8.17 -9.00
CA GLY A 73 -15.79 -9.54 -9.16
C GLY A 73 -16.56 -10.04 -7.93
N VAL A 74 -16.25 -11.27 -7.49
CA VAL A 74 -16.93 -11.91 -6.36
C VAL A 74 -15.91 -12.50 -5.38
N VAL A 75 -16.14 -12.27 -4.10
CA VAL A 75 -15.48 -12.96 -2.99
C VAL A 75 -16.49 -13.85 -2.28
N PHE A 76 -16.16 -15.12 -2.13
CA PHE A 76 -16.84 -16.07 -1.28
C PHE A 76 -16.02 -16.26 0.00
N ASN A 77 -16.64 -16.08 1.15
CA ASN A 77 -16.08 -16.40 2.46
C ASN A 77 -16.38 -17.86 2.84
N SER A 78 -16.22 -18.74 1.86
CA SER A 78 -16.16 -20.18 2.01
C SER A 78 -15.34 -20.75 0.86
N GLY A 79 -14.78 -21.93 1.07
CA GLY A 79 -14.08 -22.65 0.02
C GLY A 79 -13.60 -24.00 0.50
N PHE A 80 -13.10 -24.78 -0.44
CA PHE A 80 -12.60 -26.12 -0.15
C PHE A 80 -11.17 -26.03 0.37
N ASN A 81 -10.96 -26.41 1.63
CA ASN A 81 -9.64 -26.51 2.23
C ASN A 81 -8.92 -27.74 1.68
N ARG A 82 -7.72 -27.53 1.12
CA ARG A 82 -6.95 -28.58 0.44
C ARG A 82 -6.39 -29.64 1.39
N GLU A 83 -6.13 -29.30 2.64
CA GLU A 83 -5.57 -30.23 3.64
C GLU A 83 -6.66 -31.08 4.29
N THR A 84 -7.75 -30.46 4.71
CA THR A 84 -8.86 -31.18 5.37
C THR A 84 -9.79 -31.85 4.36
N ASN A 85 -9.72 -31.44 3.08
CA ASN A 85 -10.58 -31.90 2.01
C ASN A 85 -12.08 -31.69 2.35
N GLN A 86 -12.38 -30.56 2.99
CA GLN A 86 -13.71 -30.14 3.41
C GLN A 86 -13.99 -28.70 3.00
N GLU A 87 -15.27 -28.37 2.82
CA GLU A 87 -15.69 -26.98 2.71
C GLU A 87 -15.60 -26.32 4.08
N GLU A 88 -14.90 -25.20 4.14
CA GLU A 88 -14.69 -24.40 5.35
C GLU A 88 -15.01 -22.93 5.07
N ALA A 89 -15.40 -22.20 6.10
CA ALA A 89 -15.69 -20.77 6.03
C ALA A 89 -15.18 -20.08 7.28
N TYR A 90 -15.88 -20.20 8.40
CA TYR A 90 -15.46 -19.62 9.67
C TYR A 90 -15.22 -20.69 10.73
N ASP A 91 -14.25 -20.47 11.62
CA ASP A 91 -14.13 -21.27 12.84
C ASP A 91 -15.17 -20.86 13.90
N PHE A 92 -15.20 -21.58 15.02
CA PHE A 92 -16.15 -21.33 16.11
C PHE A 92 -15.95 -19.98 16.83
N LYS A 93 -14.80 -19.32 16.63
CA LYS A 93 -14.50 -17.98 17.14
C LYS A 93 -14.79 -16.89 16.12
N GLY A 94 -15.16 -17.27 14.89
CA GLY A 94 -15.50 -16.39 13.80
C GLY A 94 -14.31 -15.91 12.97
N ASN A 95 -13.16 -16.58 13.06
CA ASN A 95 -12.02 -16.35 12.16
C ASN A 95 -12.30 -16.96 10.79
N LEU A 96 -11.89 -16.29 9.72
CA LEU A 96 -12.11 -16.76 8.34
C LEU A 96 -11.06 -17.79 7.95
N LEU A 97 -11.47 -19.05 7.79
CA LEU A 97 -10.62 -20.17 7.43
C LEU A 97 -10.32 -20.23 5.93
N CYS A 98 -11.28 -19.83 5.09
CA CYS A 98 -11.14 -19.90 3.64
C CYS A 98 -11.86 -18.75 2.94
N SER A 99 -11.19 -18.15 1.96
CA SER A 99 -11.75 -17.14 1.07
C SER A 99 -11.41 -17.46 -0.37
N LYS A 100 -12.38 -17.35 -1.26
CA LYS A 100 -12.21 -17.56 -2.70
C LYS A 100 -12.63 -16.30 -3.44
N ARG A 101 -11.70 -15.69 -4.18
CA ARG A 101 -11.97 -14.56 -5.08
C ARG A 101 -11.99 -15.03 -6.53
N LYS A 102 -12.99 -14.56 -7.29
CA LYS A 102 -13.04 -14.63 -8.75
C LYS A 102 -13.15 -13.21 -9.29
N LEU A 103 -12.33 -12.89 -10.29
CA LEU A 103 -12.33 -11.56 -10.91
C LEU A 103 -13.45 -11.43 -11.94
N ALA A 104 -13.95 -10.22 -12.14
CA ALA A 104 -14.87 -9.93 -13.23
C ALA A 104 -14.15 -9.91 -14.58
N ILE A 105 -14.84 -10.37 -15.64
CA ILE A 105 -14.35 -10.27 -17.02
C ILE A 105 -14.36 -8.80 -17.49
N GLU A 106 -15.40 -8.06 -17.13
CA GLU A 106 -15.49 -6.62 -17.39
C GLU A 106 -14.70 -5.85 -16.33
N TYR A 107 -13.72 -5.07 -16.75
CA TYR A 107 -12.84 -4.28 -15.86
C TYR A 107 -12.73 -2.81 -16.27
N LYS A 108 -13.34 -2.41 -17.39
CA LYS A 108 -13.31 -1.05 -17.94
C LYS A 108 -14.58 -0.27 -17.64
N GLN A 109 -15.71 -0.96 -17.49
CA GLN A 109 -17.00 -0.34 -17.27
C GLN A 109 -17.66 -0.78 -15.96
N GLN A 110 -18.53 0.07 -15.43
CA GLN A 110 -19.33 -0.25 -14.25
C GLN A 110 -20.29 -1.41 -14.56
N ILE A 111 -20.05 -2.55 -13.91
CA ILE A 111 -20.88 -3.75 -13.95
C ILE A 111 -22.21 -3.46 -13.27
N ASN A 112 -23.28 -4.01 -13.84
CA ASN A 112 -24.62 -4.03 -13.25
C ASN A 112 -24.98 -5.46 -12.84
N TRP A 113 -24.94 -5.74 -11.54
CA TRP A 113 -25.20 -7.06 -10.96
C TRP A 113 -26.69 -7.40 -10.82
N SER A 114 -27.61 -6.53 -11.25
CA SER A 114 -29.05 -6.81 -11.20
C SER A 114 -29.45 -8.07 -11.96
N THR A 115 -28.63 -8.53 -12.92
CA THR A 115 -28.83 -9.77 -13.68
C THR A 115 -28.73 -11.04 -12.83
N VAL A 116 -28.02 -10.98 -11.69
CA VAL A 116 -27.83 -12.14 -10.80
C VAL A 116 -28.73 -12.10 -9.56
N GLU A 117 -29.42 -10.98 -9.30
CA GLU A 117 -30.17 -10.79 -8.05
C GLU A 117 -31.24 -11.87 -7.81
N THR A 118 -31.93 -12.31 -8.86
CA THR A 118 -32.96 -13.35 -8.75
C THR A 118 -32.42 -14.70 -8.29
N SER A 119 -31.12 -14.97 -8.50
CA SER A 119 -30.46 -16.17 -7.99
C SER A 119 -29.99 -16.06 -6.53
N LEU A 120 -29.90 -14.84 -6.00
CA LEU A 120 -29.44 -14.55 -4.63
C LEU A 120 -30.59 -14.53 -3.60
N ILE A 121 -31.77 -14.96 -4.01
CA ILE A 121 -32.96 -15.07 -3.15
C ILE A 121 -33.15 -16.54 -2.76
N PRO A 122 -33.44 -16.84 -1.48
CA PRO A 122 -33.73 -18.22 -1.06
C PRO A 122 -34.91 -18.81 -1.84
N VAL A 123 -34.78 -20.06 -2.30
CA VAL A 123 -35.86 -20.78 -2.98
C VAL A 123 -36.94 -21.22 -1.96
N SER A 124 -37.98 -21.93 -2.39
CA SER A 124 -39.10 -22.35 -1.53
C SER A 124 -38.69 -23.16 -0.29
N SER A 125 -37.52 -23.80 -0.30
CA SER A 125 -36.92 -24.48 0.85
C SER A 125 -36.38 -23.52 1.93
N GLY A 126 -36.37 -22.22 1.68
CA GLY A 126 -35.77 -21.21 2.55
C GLY A 126 -34.23 -21.18 2.50
N LYS A 127 -33.61 -21.80 1.49
CA LYS A 127 -32.16 -21.84 1.28
C LYS A 127 -31.76 -21.31 -0.08
N LEU A 128 -30.52 -20.83 -0.20
CA LEU A 128 -29.92 -20.44 -1.48
C LEU A 128 -29.64 -21.68 -2.33
N ASP A 129 -29.87 -21.57 -3.63
CA ASP A 129 -29.47 -22.56 -4.63
C ASP A 129 -28.07 -22.18 -5.16
N LEU A 130 -27.04 -22.84 -4.63
CA LEU A 130 -25.65 -22.52 -4.95
C LEU A 130 -25.28 -22.85 -6.41
N ASP A 131 -25.94 -23.83 -7.01
CA ASP A 131 -25.71 -24.20 -8.42
C ASP A 131 -26.31 -23.14 -9.34
N LEU A 132 -27.52 -22.67 -9.03
CA LEU A 132 -28.15 -21.55 -9.76
C LEU A 132 -27.29 -20.28 -9.67
N ILE A 133 -26.79 -19.94 -8.47
CA ILE A 133 -25.92 -18.79 -8.26
C ILE A 133 -24.64 -18.92 -9.08
N THR A 134 -23.97 -20.07 -9.01
CA THR A 134 -22.74 -20.33 -9.75
C THR A 134 -22.98 -20.22 -11.26
N ASN A 135 -24.07 -20.78 -11.77
CA ASN A 135 -24.43 -20.72 -13.19
C ASN A 135 -24.74 -19.28 -13.67
N ARG A 136 -25.30 -18.43 -12.80
CA ARG A 136 -25.59 -17.03 -13.13
C ARG A 136 -24.36 -16.13 -13.06
N LEU A 137 -23.43 -16.42 -12.16
CA LEU A 137 -22.19 -15.66 -12.02
C LEU A 137 -21.13 -16.04 -13.05
N SER A 138 -21.04 -17.31 -13.44
CA SER A 138 -19.96 -17.83 -14.30
C SER A 138 -19.74 -17.05 -15.61
N PRO A 139 -20.77 -16.55 -16.32
CA PRO A 139 -20.57 -15.75 -17.53
C PRO A 139 -19.97 -14.35 -17.30
N LEU A 140 -19.97 -13.86 -16.06
CA LEU A 140 -19.49 -12.52 -15.68
C LEU A 140 -18.10 -12.56 -15.05
N LEU A 141 -17.58 -13.75 -14.75
CA LEU A 141 -16.37 -13.96 -13.97
C LEU A 141 -15.30 -14.72 -14.76
N GLU A 142 -14.05 -14.36 -14.51
CA GLU A 142 -12.89 -15.12 -14.95
C GLU A 142 -12.93 -16.56 -14.41
N LYS A 143 -12.30 -17.47 -15.15
CA LYS A 143 -12.33 -18.90 -14.80
C LYS A 143 -11.55 -19.21 -13.52
N GLU A 144 -10.45 -18.50 -13.30
CA GLU A 144 -9.51 -18.75 -12.21
C GLU A 144 -10.11 -18.45 -10.82
N ASP A 145 -9.81 -19.31 -9.86
CA ASP A 145 -10.17 -19.15 -8.46
C ASP A 145 -8.92 -18.79 -7.64
N PHE A 146 -8.94 -17.61 -7.01
CA PHE A 146 -7.89 -17.18 -6.10
C PHE A 146 -8.30 -17.52 -4.66
N ILE A 147 -7.82 -18.68 -4.17
CA ILE A 147 -8.20 -19.21 -2.86
C ILE A 147 -7.10 -18.92 -1.84
N ILE A 148 -7.48 -18.31 -0.72
CA ILE A 148 -6.64 -18.13 0.46
C ILE A 148 -7.22 -18.98 1.59
N GLU A 149 -6.36 -19.76 2.23
CA GLU A 149 -6.70 -20.53 3.44
C GLU A 149 -5.90 -19.99 4.61
N THR A 150 -6.49 -19.95 5.81
CA THR A 150 -5.81 -19.51 7.03
C THR A 150 -6.19 -20.41 8.20
N THR A 151 -5.18 -20.92 8.90
CA THR A 151 -5.38 -21.59 10.18
C THR A 151 -5.04 -20.63 11.32
N TYR A 152 -5.73 -20.78 12.44
CA TYR A 152 -5.54 -19.93 13.61
C TYR A 152 -5.16 -20.77 14.81
N ASP A 153 -4.39 -20.18 15.72
CA ASP A 153 -4.17 -20.79 17.02
C ASP A 153 -5.29 -20.47 18.02
N ALA A 154 -5.14 -20.96 19.25
CA ALA A 154 -6.12 -20.74 20.31
C ALA A 154 -6.28 -19.26 20.73
N LEU A 155 -5.40 -18.36 20.29
CA LEU A 155 -5.46 -16.92 20.57
C LEU A 155 -5.92 -16.10 19.35
N ASN A 156 -6.49 -16.75 18.32
CA ASN A 156 -6.95 -16.12 17.07
C ASN A 156 -5.82 -15.51 16.22
N ARG A 157 -4.60 -16.01 16.35
CA ARG A 157 -3.47 -15.54 15.53
C ARG A 157 -3.27 -16.44 14.31
N PRO A 158 -3.08 -15.89 13.09
CA PRO A 158 -2.82 -16.67 11.89
C PRO A 158 -1.55 -17.51 12.03
N LYS A 159 -1.66 -18.83 11.98
CA LYS A 159 -0.53 -19.76 12.11
C LYS A 159 0.01 -20.23 10.76
N ILE A 160 -0.89 -20.55 9.83
CA ILE A 160 -0.55 -21.02 8.48
C ILE A 160 -1.44 -20.28 7.49
N LEU A 161 -0.85 -19.72 6.44
CA LEU A 161 -1.56 -19.12 5.31
C LEU A 161 -1.20 -19.84 4.03
N THR A 162 -2.18 -20.37 3.31
CA THR A 162 -1.98 -20.91 1.95
C THR A 162 -2.46 -19.88 0.95
N MET A 163 -1.52 -19.37 0.14
CA MET A 163 -1.78 -18.36 -0.88
C MET A 163 -2.37 -18.98 -2.17
N PRO A 164 -2.96 -18.17 -3.07
CA PRO A 164 -3.57 -18.69 -4.31
C PRO A 164 -2.60 -19.46 -5.22
N ASP A 165 -1.33 -19.07 -5.22
CA ASP A 165 -0.26 -19.73 -5.96
C ASP A 165 0.18 -21.06 -5.32
N LYS A 166 -0.39 -21.42 -4.16
CA LYS A 166 -0.05 -22.57 -3.30
C LYS A 166 1.23 -22.39 -2.46
N THR A 167 1.76 -21.18 -2.36
CA THR A 167 2.79 -20.86 -1.38
C THR A 167 2.19 -20.94 0.03
N ILE A 168 2.84 -21.68 0.94
CA ILE A 168 2.39 -21.84 2.33
C ILE A 168 3.31 -21.02 3.23
N ILE A 169 2.74 -20.08 4.00
CA ILE A 169 3.45 -19.23 4.96
C ILE A 169 3.14 -19.72 6.36
N PHE A 170 4.18 -19.92 7.17
CA PHE A 170 4.08 -20.34 8.56
C PHE A 170 4.51 -19.19 9.48
N HIS A 171 3.69 -18.88 10.48
CA HIS A 171 4.00 -17.92 11.53
C HIS A 171 4.29 -18.64 12.86
N GLY A 172 5.40 -18.26 13.49
CA GLY A 172 5.71 -18.59 14.88
C GLY A 172 5.57 -17.35 15.75
N TYR A 173 5.00 -17.51 16.94
CA TYR A 173 4.80 -16.44 17.91
C TYR A 173 5.56 -16.75 19.21
N ASN A 174 6.13 -15.72 19.83
CA ASN A 174 6.81 -15.84 21.11
C ASN A 174 5.82 -15.87 22.29
N GLU A 175 6.35 -16.05 23.51
CA GLU A 175 5.57 -16.13 24.75
C GLU A 175 4.82 -14.82 25.08
N ALA A 176 5.28 -13.67 24.56
CA ALA A 176 4.62 -12.37 24.69
C ALA A 176 3.48 -12.15 23.65
N ASN A 177 3.16 -13.18 22.88
CA ASN A 177 2.19 -13.19 21.80
C ASN A 177 2.52 -12.36 20.55
N LEU A 178 3.78 -12.04 20.34
CA LEU A 178 4.26 -11.28 19.19
C LEU A 178 4.87 -12.22 18.14
N LEU A 179 4.82 -11.82 16.86
CA LEU A 179 5.39 -12.60 15.75
C LEU A 179 6.91 -12.73 15.95
N GLU A 180 7.45 -13.94 15.86
CA GLU A 180 8.87 -14.21 16.10
C GLU A 180 9.53 -14.83 14.87
N ARG A 181 8.82 -15.72 14.18
CA ARG A 181 9.36 -16.50 13.07
C ARG A 181 8.43 -16.49 11.87
N VAL A 182 9.00 -16.43 10.67
CA VAL A 182 8.27 -16.57 9.41
C VAL A 182 9.02 -17.55 8.52
N GLU A 183 8.33 -18.59 8.06
CA GLU A 183 8.83 -19.50 7.03
C GLU A 183 7.85 -19.51 5.85
N ALA A 184 8.36 -19.80 4.66
CA ALA A 184 7.55 -20.01 3.48
C ALA A 184 7.98 -21.27 2.73
N LYS A 185 7.03 -22.15 2.44
CA LYS A 185 7.16 -23.20 1.43
C LYS A 185 6.63 -22.65 0.12
N VAL A 186 7.53 -22.13 -0.71
CA VAL A 186 7.19 -21.55 -2.02
C VAL A 186 6.65 -22.64 -2.94
N LYS A 187 5.71 -22.28 -3.82
CA LYS A 187 5.13 -23.20 -4.80
C LYS A 187 6.21 -23.99 -5.55
N GLY A 188 6.13 -25.32 -5.50
CA GLY A 188 7.03 -26.23 -6.21
C GLY A 188 8.28 -26.61 -5.42
N GLU A 189 8.56 -25.95 -4.30
CA GLU A 189 9.65 -26.32 -3.40
C GLU A 189 9.23 -27.47 -2.47
N GLU A 190 10.14 -28.40 -2.21
CA GLU A 190 9.89 -29.52 -1.29
C GLU A 190 9.99 -29.09 0.18
N SER A 191 10.93 -28.19 0.47
CA SER A 191 11.26 -27.72 1.83
C SER A 191 10.78 -26.29 2.08
N SER A 192 10.55 -25.96 3.36
CA SER A 192 10.30 -24.58 3.78
C SER A 192 11.61 -23.79 3.80
N THR A 193 11.53 -22.52 3.40
CA THR A 193 12.60 -21.54 3.53
C THR A 193 12.27 -20.61 4.69
N THR A 194 13.19 -20.47 5.65
CA THR A 194 13.06 -19.47 6.70
C THR A 194 13.25 -18.07 6.11
N LEU A 195 12.27 -17.18 6.31
CA LEU A 195 12.34 -15.78 5.88
C LEU A 195 12.78 -14.89 7.04
N VAL A 196 12.18 -15.11 8.22
CA VAL A 196 12.52 -14.46 9.49
C VAL A 196 12.77 -15.54 10.51
N LYS A 197 13.95 -15.54 11.11
CA LYS A 197 14.35 -16.51 12.13
C LYS A 197 13.93 -16.08 13.53
N ASN A 198 14.05 -14.78 13.83
CA ASN A 198 13.77 -14.24 15.15
C ASN A 198 13.34 -12.77 15.09
N ILE A 199 12.50 -12.34 16.02
CA ILE A 199 12.19 -10.93 16.30
C ILE A 199 12.15 -10.72 17.82
N ASN A 200 12.97 -9.79 18.32
CA ASN A 200 12.89 -9.35 19.72
C ASN A 200 12.15 -8.02 19.81
N TYR A 201 11.48 -7.81 20.93
CA TYR A 201 10.66 -6.62 21.17
C TYR A 201 10.98 -6.01 22.53
N ASN A 202 10.91 -4.67 22.60
CA ASN A 202 10.97 -3.95 23.86
C ASN A 202 9.64 -4.05 24.62
N ALA A 203 9.61 -3.50 25.84
CA ALA A 203 8.42 -3.49 26.69
C ALA A 203 7.19 -2.76 26.10
N LYS A 204 7.36 -1.95 25.04
CA LYS A 204 6.26 -1.28 24.31
C LYS A 204 5.83 -2.03 23.05
N GLY A 205 6.38 -3.23 22.80
CA GLY A 205 6.09 -4.01 21.60
C GLY A 205 6.76 -3.46 20.34
N GLN A 206 7.76 -2.57 20.46
CA GLN A 206 8.56 -2.12 19.33
C GLN A 206 9.70 -3.11 19.08
N ARG A 207 10.05 -3.37 17.82
CA ARG A 207 11.12 -4.34 17.49
C ARG A 207 12.46 -3.79 17.94
N GLU A 208 13.24 -4.56 18.69
CA GLU A 208 14.64 -4.22 19.04
C GLU A 208 15.64 -4.97 18.15
N TYR A 209 15.23 -6.12 17.62
CA TYR A 209 16.07 -6.95 16.78
C TYR A 209 15.24 -7.77 15.82
N ILE A 210 15.75 -8.01 14.60
CA ILE A 210 15.22 -8.97 13.65
C ILE A 210 16.36 -9.72 12.98
N GLU A 211 16.25 -11.04 12.90
CA GLU A 211 17.18 -11.89 12.13
C GLU A 211 16.46 -12.52 10.95
N TYR A 212 17.01 -12.35 9.75
CA TYR A 212 16.47 -12.88 8.52
C TYR A 212 17.09 -14.22 8.12
N GLY A 213 16.37 -14.99 7.31
CA GLY A 213 16.84 -16.26 6.77
C GLY A 213 18.11 -16.17 5.92
N ASN A 214 18.34 -15.02 5.28
CA ASN A 214 19.54 -14.73 4.49
C ASN A 214 20.77 -14.36 5.35
N SER A 215 20.72 -14.58 6.67
CA SER A 215 21.78 -14.26 7.64
C SER A 215 22.12 -12.76 7.72
N THR A 216 21.16 -11.92 7.33
CA THR A 216 21.18 -10.50 7.68
C THR A 216 20.36 -10.28 8.94
N ASP A 217 20.77 -9.31 9.74
CA ASP A 217 20.10 -8.96 10.97
C ASP A 217 20.00 -7.45 11.10
N THR A 218 19.01 -6.96 11.84
CA THR A 218 18.81 -5.53 12.07
C THR A 218 18.51 -5.25 13.53
N GLU A 219 19.33 -4.41 14.14
CA GLU A 219 19.13 -3.87 15.49
C GLU A 219 18.44 -2.51 15.42
N TYR A 220 17.54 -2.26 16.36
CA TYR A 220 16.83 -0.99 16.53
C TYR A 220 17.07 -0.49 17.96
N LYS A 221 17.36 0.80 18.10
CA LYS A 221 17.36 1.46 19.42
C LYS A 221 16.41 2.63 19.40
N TYR A 222 15.78 2.85 20.55
CA TYR A 222 14.82 3.90 20.75
C TYR A 222 15.34 4.88 21.80
N ASP A 223 14.93 6.13 21.72
CA ASP A 223 15.13 7.09 22.80
C ASP A 223 14.26 6.72 24.01
N ASP A 224 14.83 6.65 25.21
CA ASP A 224 14.17 6.12 26.41
C ASP A 224 13.00 6.97 26.91
N ASN A 225 12.96 8.26 26.54
CA ASN A 225 11.95 9.20 27.03
C ASN A 225 10.81 9.40 26.01
N THR A 226 11.13 9.37 24.71
CA THR A 226 10.19 9.65 23.62
C THR A 226 9.78 8.40 22.86
N PHE A 227 10.51 7.29 23.00
CA PHE A 227 10.33 6.01 22.31
C PHE A 227 10.43 6.11 20.78
N ARG A 228 11.06 7.16 20.27
CA ARG A 228 11.36 7.36 18.85
C ARG A 228 12.59 6.56 18.45
N LEU A 229 12.61 6.03 17.22
CA LEU A 229 13.74 5.27 16.69
C LEU A 229 14.96 6.18 16.58
N SER A 230 15.99 5.99 17.41
CA SER A 230 17.20 6.80 17.38
C SER A 230 18.30 6.16 16.54
N TYR A 231 18.27 4.83 16.39
CA TYR A 231 19.31 4.09 15.69
C TYR A 231 18.77 2.83 15.03
N LEU A 232 19.25 2.55 13.81
CA LEU A 232 19.03 1.29 13.11
C LEU A 232 20.35 0.81 12.49
N ARG A 233 20.69 -0.46 12.70
CA ARG A 233 21.87 -1.08 12.13
C ARG A 233 21.54 -2.40 11.46
N THR A 234 21.90 -2.55 10.19
CA THR A 234 21.78 -3.82 9.46
C THR A 234 23.15 -4.41 9.17
N THR A 235 23.35 -5.65 9.58
CA THR A 235 24.56 -6.43 9.32
C THR A 235 24.29 -7.66 8.48
N ARG A 236 25.33 -8.12 7.79
CA ARG A 236 25.37 -9.40 7.07
C ARG A 236 26.45 -10.25 7.73
N SER A 237 26.06 -11.05 8.72
CA SER A 237 27.01 -11.69 9.62
C SER A 237 28.04 -12.60 8.94
N ASN A 238 27.73 -13.13 7.75
CA ASN A 238 28.63 -13.99 6.97
C ASN A 238 29.65 -13.24 6.10
N PHE A 239 29.67 -11.90 6.13
CA PHE A 239 30.60 -11.08 5.34
C PHE A 239 31.80 -10.66 6.19
N LEU A 240 32.93 -10.36 5.51
CA LEU A 240 34.14 -9.83 6.17
C LEU A 240 33.81 -8.56 6.96
N PRO A 241 34.50 -8.27 8.09
CA PRO A 241 34.20 -7.11 8.94
C PRO A 241 34.08 -5.78 8.18
N ALA A 242 34.91 -5.57 7.16
CA ALA A 242 34.90 -4.36 6.32
C ALA A 242 33.65 -4.19 5.44
N SER A 243 32.85 -5.23 5.23
CA SER A 243 31.62 -5.23 4.43
C SER A 243 30.41 -5.82 5.18
N GLN A 244 30.58 -6.03 6.49
CA GLN A 244 29.58 -6.65 7.36
C GLN A 244 28.41 -5.72 7.62
N VAL A 245 28.67 -4.44 7.93
CA VAL A 245 27.62 -3.43 8.14
C VAL A 245 27.23 -2.84 6.79
N VAL A 246 25.96 -2.95 6.43
CA VAL A 246 25.42 -2.41 5.16
C VAL A 246 24.59 -1.15 5.34
N GLN A 247 24.10 -0.92 6.57
CA GLN A 247 23.32 0.24 6.94
C GLN A 247 23.49 0.52 8.44
N SER A 248 23.68 1.78 8.83
CA SER A 248 23.86 2.20 10.23
C SER A 248 23.31 3.62 10.41
N LEU A 249 21.99 3.76 10.39
CA LEU A 249 21.27 5.03 10.41
C LEU A 249 21.12 5.55 11.83
N HIS A 250 21.56 6.79 12.05
CA HIS A 250 21.32 7.55 13.29
C HIS A 250 20.34 8.66 13.00
N PHE A 251 19.24 8.70 13.75
CA PHE A 251 18.19 9.71 13.59
C PHE A 251 18.34 10.77 14.67
N THR A 252 18.33 12.03 14.25
CA THR A 252 18.22 13.18 15.16
C THR A 252 16.89 13.87 14.93
N TYR A 253 16.20 14.18 16.01
CA TYR A 253 14.90 14.83 15.98
C TYR A 253 14.97 16.22 16.60
N ASP A 254 14.12 17.12 16.13
CA ASP A 254 13.76 18.30 16.91
C ASP A 254 12.85 17.90 18.10
N PRO A 255 12.61 18.81 19.08
CA PRO A 255 11.78 18.49 20.24
C PRO A 255 10.35 18.05 19.89
N THR A 256 9.80 18.52 18.77
CA THR A 256 8.45 18.15 18.31
C THR A 256 8.39 16.80 17.63
N GLY A 257 9.51 16.32 17.08
CA GLY A 257 9.64 15.01 16.45
C GLY A 257 9.89 15.01 14.96
N ASN A 258 10.21 16.15 14.35
CA ASN A 258 10.65 16.15 12.96
C ASN A 258 12.08 15.62 12.89
N VAL A 259 12.36 14.76 11.91
CA VAL A 259 13.72 14.26 11.66
C VAL A 259 14.55 15.39 11.06
N ILE A 260 15.54 15.89 11.77
CA ILE A 260 16.42 16.97 11.29
C ILE A 260 17.74 16.45 10.71
N SER A 261 18.11 15.21 11.04
CA SER A 261 19.30 14.58 10.45
C SER A 261 19.19 13.05 10.44
N ILE A 262 19.72 12.45 9.38
CA ILE A 262 19.98 11.01 9.28
C ILE A 262 21.45 10.85 8.87
N TYR A 263 22.22 10.12 9.67
CA TYR A 263 23.62 9.81 9.36
C TYR A 263 23.82 8.30 9.20
N ASP A 264 24.35 7.86 8.06
CA ASP A 264 24.64 6.44 7.80
C ASP A 264 26.12 6.10 8.02
N ASN A 265 26.44 5.60 9.21
CA ASN A 265 27.80 5.21 9.59
C ASN A 265 28.33 3.96 8.84
N ALA A 266 27.49 3.24 8.10
CA ALA A 266 27.94 2.11 7.28
C ALA A 266 28.58 2.58 5.96
N GLN A 267 28.31 3.82 5.57
CA GLN A 267 28.65 4.36 4.27
C GLN A 267 29.89 5.24 4.38
N GLN A 268 30.75 5.18 3.36
CA GLN A 268 32.01 5.93 3.39
C GLN A 268 31.81 7.40 3.05
N THR A 269 32.66 8.25 3.64
CA THR A 269 32.89 9.58 3.11
C THR A 269 33.62 9.46 1.77
N ILE A 270 33.04 10.01 0.71
CA ILE A 270 33.59 9.98 -0.63
C ILE A 270 34.19 11.35 -0.95
N PHE A 271 35.38 11.34 -1.56
CA PHE A 271 36.01 12.54 -2.10
C PHE A 271 35.92 12.48 -3.62
N PHE A 272 35.15 13.37 -4.22
CA PHE A 272 34.94 13.39 -5.67
C PHE A 272 34.86 14.84 -6.15
N HIS A 273 35.57 15.16 -7.25
CA HIS A 273 35.63 16.51 -7.84
C HIS A 273 35.89 17.62 -6.80
N ASN A 274 36.91 17.43 -5.95
CA ASN A 274 37.29 18.34 -4.86
C ASN A 274 36.19 18.64 -3.83
N GLN A 275 35.18 17.75 -3.72
CA GLN A 275 34.16 17.81 -2.69
C GLN A 275 34.32 16.65 -1.72
N ARG A 276 34.04 16.91 -0.43
CA ARG A 276 33.86 15.90 0.61
C ARG A 276 32.37 15.60 0.75
N ILE A 277 31.96 14.39 0.35
CA ILE A 277 30.59 13.90 0.40
C ILE A 277 30.46 12.94 1.57
N GLU A 278 29.71 13.35 2.59
CA GLU A 278 29.44 12.55 3.78
C GLU A 278 28.12 11.79 3.61
N PRO A 279 27.95 10.65 4.32
CA PRO A 279 26.72 9.86 4.27
C PRO A 279 25.63 10.43 5.18
N ASN A 280 25.45 11.74 5.17
CA ASN A 280 24.45 12.43 5.97
C ASN A 280 23.36 13.06 5.09
N THR A 281 22.16 13.12 5.66
CA THR A 281 21.04 13.89 5.14
C THR A 281 20.56 14.81 6.24
N GLU A 282 20.29 16.07 5.91
CA GLU A 282 19.82 17.08 6.86
C GLU A 282 18.53 17.70 6.35
N TYR A 283 17.64 18.05 7.28
CA TYR A 283 16.33 18.59 6.97
C TYR A 283 16.07 19.84 7.81
N THR A 284 15.55 20.88 7.16
CA THR A 284 15.12 22.11 7.82
C THR A 284 13.63 22.30 7.57
N TYR A 285 12.91 22.69 8.61
CA TYR A 285 11.47 22.91 8.58
C TYR A 285 11.14 24.37 8.89
N ASP A 286 10.03 24.85 8.34
CA ASP A 286 9.43 26.12 8.80
C ASP A 286 8.65 25.93 10.11
N ALA A 287 8.08 27.03 10.63
CA ALA A 287 7.31 27.02 11.88
C ALA A 287 6.00 26.20 11.81
N LEU A 288 5.54 25.83 10.62
CA LEU A 288 4.39 24.95 10.39
C LEU A 288 4.83 23.49 10.17
N TYR A 289 6.12 23.19 10.37
CA TYR A 289 6.74 21.89 10.15
C TYR A 289 6.67 21.40 8.70
N ARG A 290 6.64 22.32 7.74
CA ARG A 290 6.83 21.99 6.31
C ARG A 290 8.32 21.96 5.99
N LEU A 291 8.75 20.95 5.26
CA LEU A 291 10.15 20.79 4.86
C LEU A 291 10.54 21.90 3.88
N ILE A 292 11.47 22.79 4.25
CA ILE A 292 11.91 23.91 3.39
C ILE A 292 13.29 23.69 2.78
N GLU A 293 14.11 22.82 3.37
CA GLU A 293 15.42 22.46 2.84
C GLU A 293 15.77 21.01 3.17
N ALA A 294 16.31 20.27 2.19
CA ALA A 294 16.86 18.93 2.37
C ALA A 294 18.25 18.85 1.69
N ASN A 295 19.25 18.44 2.45
CA ASN A 295 20.63 18.29 1.99
C ASN A 295 20.97 16.81 1.98
N GLY A 296 21.67 16.32 0.96
CA GLY A 296 22.08 14.93 0.93
C GLY A 296 23.15 14.65 -0.12
N ARG A 297 23.29 13.37 -0.49
CA ARG A 297 24.18 12.92 -1.55
C ARG A 297 23.41 12.24 -2.66
N GLU A 298 23.82 12.48 -3.89
CA GLU A 298 23.25 11.84 -5.08
C GLU A 298 24.36 11.33 -5.98
N HIS A 299 24.06 10.28 -6.75
CA HIS A 299 24.92 9.84 -7.83
C HIS A 299 24.69 10.71 -9.06
N LEU A 300 25.76 11.19 -9.67
CA LEU A 300 25.69 12.14 -10.80
C LEU A 300 25.24 11.49 -12.12
N GLY A 301 25.16 10.16 -12.16
CA GLY A 301 24.83 9.40 -13.37
C GLY A 301 25.94 9.50 -14.42
N GLN A 302 26.13 8.46 -15.21
CA GLN A 302 27.20 8.44 -16.22
C GLN A 302 26.69 7.93 -17.56
N THR A 303 27.36 8.38 -18.63
CA THR A 303 27.19 7.86 -19.99
C THR A 303 28.10 6.65 -20.19
N SER A 304 27.94 5.92 -21.30
CA SER A 304 28.79 4.77 -21.66
C SER A 304 30.29 5.09 -21.68
N ASN A 305 30.65 6.36 -21.92
CA ASN A 305 32.02 6.84 -22.01
C ASN A 305 32.55 7.37 -20.66
N GLY A 306 31.81 7.21 -19.57
CA GLY A 306 32.19 7.66 -18.22
C GLY A 306 31.93 9.14 -17.93
N THR A 307 31.44 9.92 -18.90
CA THR A 307 31.06 11.32 -18.71
C THR A 307 29.80 11.43 -17.87
N LEU A 308 29.75 12.41 -16.96
CA LEU A 308 28.61 12.64 -16.07
C LEU A 308 27.37 13.13 -16.82
N SER A 309 26.20 12.62 -16.44
CA SER A 309 24.90 13.03 -16.99
C SER A 309 24.37 14.29 -16.28
N PRO A 310 23.63 15.18 -16.96
CA PRO A 310 22.98 16.30 -16.29
C PRO A 310 21.98 15.82 -15.23
N SER A 311 21.85 16.54 -14.11
CA SER A 311 20.80 16.25 -13.12
C SER A 311 19.44 16.43 -13.78
N THR A 312 18.66 15.34 -13.86
CA THR A 312 17.34 15.33 -14.48
C THR A 312 16.25 15.22 -13.40
N PRO A 313 15.16 16.00 -13.50
CA PRO A 313 14.01 15.85 -12.60
C PRO A 313 13.32 14.51 -12.85
N THR A 314 12.55 14.03 -11.87
CA THR A 314 11.66 12.86 -12.07
C THR A 314 10.57 13.15 -13.09
N SER A 315 10.11 12.12 -13.79
CA SER A 315 8.99 12.21 -14.72
C SER A 315 8.06 11.02 -14.56
N SER A 316 6.90 11.03 -15.21
CA SER A 316 5.95 9.92 -15.14
C SER A 316 6.52 8.57 -15.59
N THR A 317 7.56 8.59 -16.42
CA THR A 317 8.22 7.38 -16.93
C THR A 317 9.59 7.13 -16.30
N ASP A 318 10.17 8.13 -15.64
CA ASP A 318 11.58 8.18 -15.21
C ASP A 318 12.57 7.66 -16.28
N SER A 319 12.22 7.77 -17.56
CA SER A 319 12.97 7.15 -18.66
C SER A 319 14.37 7.75 -18.85
N LEU A 320 14.56 9.01 -18.43
CA LEU A 320 15.85 9.70 -18.45
C LEU A 320 16.71 9.41 -17.20
N ARG A 321 16.15 8.73 -16.19
CA ARG A 321 16.79 8.40 -14.92
C ARG A 321 16.95 6.88 -14.72
N SER A 322 16.34 6.07 -15.58
CA SER A 322 16.43 4.60 -15.58
C SER A 322 17.37 4.10 -16.68
N ASN A 323 17.91 2.88 -16.49
CA ASN A 323 18.83 2.23 -17.44
C ASN A 323 20.05 3.08 -17.86
N LEU A 324 20.49 3.99 -17.00
CA LEU A 324 21.73 4.73 -17.24
C LEU A 324 22.91 3.76 -17.26
N PHE A 325 23.89 4.06 -18.13
CA PHE A 325 25.15 3.33 -18.09
C PHE A 325 25.76 3.51 -16.70
N HIS A 326 25.97 2.39 -16.02
CA HIS A 326 26.62 2.37 -14.73
C HIS A 326 28.05 1.84 -14.94
N PRO A 327 29.00 2.67 -15.41
CA PRO A 327 30.39 2.32 -15.18
C PRO A 327 30.52 2.11 -13.66
N ASN A 328 31.29 1.14 -13.20
CA ASN A 328 31.37 0.72 -11.79
C ASN A 328 31.96 1.80 -10.84
N ASP A 329 31.86 3.08 -11.19
CA ASP A 329 32.33 4.21 -10.41
C ASP A 329 31.30 4.62 -9.36
N GLY A 330 31.22 3.84 -8.29
CA GLY A 330 30.40 4.20 -7.12
C GLY A 330 30.88 5.46 -6.37
N LYS A 331 31.93 6.14 -6.85
CA LYS A 331 32.45 7.38 -6.26
C LYS A 331 31.94 8.64 -6.96
N ALA A 332 31.21 8.52 -8.08
CA ALA A 332 30.64 9.64 -8.82
C ALA A 332 29.44 10.29 -8.10
N LEU A 333 29.64 10.66 -6.83
CA LEU A 333 28.65 11.30 -5.99
C LEU A 333 28.90 12.82 -5.87
N SER A 334 27.82 13.56 -5.66
CA SER A 334 27.85 14.98 -5.29
C SER A 334 26.89 15.25 -4.14
N LYS A 335 27.08 16.40 -3.48
CA LYS A 335 26.09 16.92 -2.54
C LYS A 335 24.98 17.64 -3.31
N TYR A 336 23.73 17.33 -2.97
CA TYR A 336 22.57 18.10 -3.41
C TYR A 336 21.99 18.92 -2.25
N ILE A 337 21.35 20.02 -2.61
CA ILE A 337 20.49 20.82 -1.74
C ILE A 337 19.16 20.99 -2.47
N GLU A 338 18.08 20.55 -1.87
CA GLU A 338 16.72 20.78 -2.34
C GLU A 338 16.04 21.81 -1.46
N LYS A 339 15.45 22.84 -2.06
CA LYS A 339 14.65 23.85 -1.36
C LYS A 339 13.22 23.80 -1.83
N TYR A 340 12.30 23.94 -0.88
CA TYR A 340 10.87 23.93 -1.14
C TYR A 340 10.26 25.25 -0.71
N GLU A 341 9.55 25.88 -1.63
CA GLU A 341 8.77 27.09 -1.37
C GLU A 341 7.30 26.72 -1.37
N TYR A 342 6.53 27.25 -0.43
CA TYR A 342 5.10 27.00 -0.29
C TYR A 342 4.32 28.32 -0.31
N ASP A 343 3.05 28.26 -0.70
CA ASP A 343 2.10 29.33 -0.42
C ASP A 343 1.60 29.27 1.04
N GLU A 344 0.70 30.18 1.39
CA GLU A 344 0.12 30.26 2.74
C GLU A 344 -0.81 29.08 3.08
N LEU A 345 -1.29 28.34 2.07
CA LEU A 345 -2.20 27.21 2.23
C LEU A 345 -1.47 25.86 2.25
N GLY A 346 -0.15 25.85 2.00
CA GLY A 346 0.67 24.64 2.00
C GLY A 346 0.86 24.01 0.62
N ASN A 347 0.44 24.65 -0.45
CA ASN A 347 0.75 24.19 -1.80
C ASN A 347 2.23 24.48 -2.11
N ILE A 348 2.95 23.49 -2.63
CA ILE A 348 4.34 23.69 -3.08
C ILE A 348 4.31 24.62 -4.29
N LEU A 349 5.04 25.73 -4.26
CA LEU A 349 5.22 26.66 -5.38
C LEU A 349 6.48 26.34 -6.19
N LYS A 350 7.55 25.96 -5.51
CA LYS A 350 8.81 25.58 -6.15
C LYS A 350 9.50 24.43 -5.44
N MET A 351 10.12 23.58 -6.24
CA MET A 351 11.16 22.65 -5.80
C MET A 351 12.44 23.00 -6.56
N ILE A 352 13.45 23.45 -5.82
CA ILE A 352 14.72 23.93 -6.36
C ILE A 352 15.78 22.91 -5.98
N HIS A 353 16.24 22.13 -6.94
CA HIS A 353 17.31 21.18 -6.76
C HIS A 353 18.62 21.81 -7.21
N CYS A 354 19.59 21.94 -6.32
CA CYS A 354 20.92 22.47 -6.59
C CYS A 354 21.97 21.40 -6.37
N ASN A 355 22.84 21.21 -7.35
CA ASN A 355 24.04 20.39 -7.22
C ASN A 355 25.26 21.33 -7.24
N LYS A 356 26.26 21.03 -6.40
CA LYS A 356 27.47 21.87 -6.28
C LYS A 356 28.47 21.70 -7.44
N SER A 357 28.16 20.90 -8.46
CA SER A 357 29.07 20.66 -9.60
C SER A 357 28.86 21.68 -10.75
N PRO A 358 29.92 22.33 -11.28
CA PRO A 358 29.82 23.35 -12.33
C PRO A 358 29.17 22.90 -13.65
N THR A 359 29.18 21.60 -13.94
CA THR A 359 28.57 21.00 -15.14
C THR A 359 27.13 20.54 -14.93
N HIS A 360 26.61 20.65 -13.70
CA HIS A 360 25.30 20.15 -13.30
C HIS A 360 24.58 21.22 -12.46
N SER A 361 24.09 22.29 -13.10
CA SER A 361 23.52 23.47 -12.41
C SER A 361 22.19 23.22 -11.68
N GLY A 362 21.77 21.97 -11.53
CA GLY A 362 20.50 21.60 -10.93
C GLY A 362 19.30 21.98 -11.80
N TRP A 363 18.11 21.96 -11.20
CA TRP A 363 16.85 22.30 -11.88
C TRP A 363 15.86 22.93 -10.90
N THR A 364 14.89 23.67 -11.44
CA THR A 364 13.77 24.20 -10.65
C THR A 364 12.47 23.75 -11.30
N ARG A 365 11.63 23.10 -10.49
CA ARG A 365 10.24 22.82 -10.84
C ARG A 365 9.36 23.89 -10.22
N LYS A 366 8.60 24.58 -11.05
CA LYS A 366 7.56 25.51 -10.62
C LYS A 366 6.22 24.79 -10.66
N TYR A 367 5.40 25.01 -9.65
CA TYR A 367 4.05 24.47 -9.51
C TYR A 367 3.09 25.65 -9.59
N ILE A 368 2.10 25.55 -10.48
CA ILE A 368 1.24 26.67 -10.85
C ILE A 368 -0.21 26.24 -10.64
N TYR A 369 -0.93 27.02 -9.85
CA TYR A 369 -2.32 26.77 -9.43
C TYR A 369 -3.18 27.89 -9.98
N GLU A 370 -3.78 27.66 -11.15
CA GLU A 370 -4.63 28.63 -11.87
C GLU A 370 -6.05 28.07 -12.07
N GLU A 371 -6.35 26.88 -11.57
CA GLU A 371 -7.68 26.28 -11.66
C GLU A 371 -8.68 27.14 -10.86
N PRO A 372 -9.84 27.50 -11.46
CA PRO A 372 -10.82 28.34 -10.81
C PRO A 372 -11.46 27.64 -9.59
N SER A 373 -11.80 28.42 -8.57
CA SER A 373 -12.57 27.94 -7.43
C SER A 373 -13.97 27.53 -7.87
N LEU A 374 -14.43 26.39 -7.34
CA LEU A 374 -15.78 25.86 -7.60
C LEU A 374 -16.86 26.55 -6.75
N ILE A 375 -16.46 27.35 -5.75
CA ILE A 375 -17.37 27.96 -4.77
C ILE A 375 -17.29 29.50 -4.73
N GLU A 376 -16.17 30.08 -5.15
CA GLU A 376 -15.96 31.54 -5.13
C GLU A 376 -15.54 32.03 -6.52
N ASN A 377 -16.29 32.98 -7.08
CA ASN A 377 -15.95 33.56 -8.37
C ASN A 377 -14.62 34.32 -8.29
N GLU A 378 -13.83 34.29 -9.37
CA GLU A 378 -12.52 34.99 -9.49
C GLU A 378 -11.43 34.52 -8.52
N LYS A 379 -11.69 33.48 -7.69
CA LYS A 379 -10.68 32.81 -6.86
C LYS A 379 -10.15 31.57 -7.57
N LYS A 380 -8.96 31.13 -7.14
CA LYS A 380 -8.34 29.88 -7.57
C LYS A 380 -8.50 28.82 -6.47
N ASN A 381 -8.58 27.56 -6.85
CA ASN A 381 -8.53 26.44 -5.92
C ASN A 381 -7.08 25.94 -5.75
N ASN A 382 -6.89 24.83 -5.04
CA ASN A 382 -5.60 24.19 -4.78
C ASN A 382 -5.23 23.07 -5.76
N GLN A 383 -5.94 22.94 -6.88
CA GLN A 383 -5.63 21.99 -7.95
C GLN A 383 -4.47 22.51 -8.78
N LEU A 384 -3.48 21.63 -9.00
CA LEU A 384 -2.26 21.95 -9.72
C LEU A 384 -2.54 22.04 -11.22
N THR A 385 -2.62 23.24 -11.78
CA THR A 385 -2.83 23.42 -13.23
C THR A 385 -1.68 22.84 -14.05
N LYS A 386 -0.44 23.13 -13.64
CA LYS A 386 0.75 22.66 -14.35
C LYS A 386 2.01 22.69 -13.51
N THR A 387 3.00 21.92 -13.95
CA THR A 387 4.40 22.09 -13.53
C THR A 387 5.28 22.47 -14.69
N ASP A 388 6.19 23.42 -14.46
CA ASP A 388 7.20 23.84 -15.43
C ASP A 388 8.60 23.46 -14.93
N VAL A 389 9.39 22.80 -15.76
CA VAL A 389 10.83 22.58 -15.53
C VAL A 389 11.60 22.98 -16.78
N SER A 390 12.45 24.00 -16.67
CA SER A 390 13.17 24.57 -17.81
C SER A 390 12.19 24.94 -18.95
N THR A 391 12.31 24.32 -20.13
CA THR A 391 11.40 24.53 -21.28
C THR A 391 10.21 23.57 -21.32
N THR A 392 10.13 22.59 -20.42
CA THR A 392 9.07 21.57 -20.41
C THR A 392 7.94 21.94 -19.46
N SER A 393 6.70 21.79 -19.92
CA SER A 393 5.49 22.04 -19.15
C SER A 393 4.59 20.81 -19.15
N TYR A 394 4.12 20.40 -17.98
CA TYR A 394 3.16 19.32 -17.80
C TYR A 394 1.87 19.90 -17.24
N LYS A 395 0.79 19.82 -18.01
CA LYS A 395 -0.54 20.28 -17.62
C LYS A 395 -1.34 19.12 -17.02
N PHE A 396 -2.18 19.45 -16.05
CA PHE A 396 -3.13 18.51 -15.45
C PHE A 396 -4.55 18.96 -15.75
N THR A 397 -5.45 17.99 -15.77
CA THR A 397 -6.88 18.21 -15.99
C THR A 397 -7.63 17.42 -14.96
N TYR A 398 -8.75 17.96 -14.52
CA TYR A 398 -9.54 17.45 -13.41
C TYR A 398 -10.97 17.22 -13.88
N ASP A 399 -11.65 16.25 -13.27
CA ASP A 399 -13.10 16.15 -13.43
C ASP A 399 -13.79 17.03 -12.37
N LYS A 400 -15.12 16.91 -12.22
CA LYS A 400 -15.86 17.76 -11.27
C LYS A 400 -15.61 17.42 -9.80
N ASN A 401 -15.07 16.24 -9.51
CA ASN A 401 -14.63 15.84 -8.17
C ASN A 401 -13.19 16.28 -7.87
N GLY A 402 -12.48 16.79 -8.87
CA GLY A 402 -11.06 17.14 -8.80
C GLY A 402 -10.20 16.06 -9.43
#